data_AF-A0A920B3H5-F1
#
_entry.id   AF-A0A920B3H5-F1
#
_cell.length_a   1.000
_cell.length_b   1.000
_cell.length_c   1.000
_cell.angle_alpha   90.00
_cell.angle_beta   90.00
_cell.angle_gamma   90.00
#
_symmetry.space_group_name_H-M   'P 1'
#
loop_
_entity.id
_entity.type
_entity.pdbx_description
1 polymer ?
#
loop_
_entity_poly.entity_id
_entity_poly.type
_entity_poly.pdbx_seq_one_letter_code
_entity_poly.pdbx_strand_id
1 'polypeptide(L)'
;MIYSSTRGSDINLKFGDVLLNGLAKDGGLYVPNSLKSYSEEELDSLRELDYSSLAFELTKDFVLGEISVSEYKKICINSYKRSFGKEIISFDKLDQHKYIANLFNGPTYAFKDFALQLLGNIYDYVLKKRKIKLTILGATSGDTGSAAIHGCAKSNNVKIFILFPLNRVSEIQRKQMTTVTKKKRFQYSSERKF
;
A
#
# COMPACT_ATOMS: atom_id res chain seq x y z
N MET A 1 15.16 -0.89 11.74
CA MET A 1 14.04 -1.57 12.42
C MET A 1 14.15 -3.07 12.28
N ILE A 2 13.64 -3.81 13.27
CA ILE A 2 13.57 -5.27 13.30
C ILE A 2 12.11 -5.67 13.59
N TYR A 3 11.69 -6.80 13.02
CA TYR A 3 10.33 -7.33 13.11
C TYR A 3 10.32 -8.73 13.69
N SER A 4 9.22 -9.06 14.36
CA SER A 4 8.93 -10.41 14.87
C SER A 4 7.49 -10.80 14.59
N SER A 5 7.23 -12.10 14.54
CA SER A 5 5.87 -12.63 14.49
C SER A 5 5.15 -12.38 15.82
N THR A 6 3.87 -12.02 15.76
CA THR A 6 2.97 -11.97 16.92
C THR A 6 2.82 -13.32 17.64
N ARG A 7 3.29 -14.43 17.05
CA ARG A 7 3.26 -15.78 17.64
C ARG A 7 4.65 -16.32 18.00
N GLY A 8 5.70 -15.51 17.82
CA GLY A 8 7.03 -15.74 18.40
C GLY A 8 7.99 -16.65 17.64
N SER A 9 7.62 -17.27 16.52
CA SER A 9 8.51 -18.23 15.82
C SER A 9 9.51 -17.53 14.90
N ASP A 10 9.07 -16.50 14.17
CA ASP A 10 9.96 -15.67 13.37
C ASP A 10 10.41 -14.46 14.20
N ILE A 11 11.71 -14.36 14.47
CA ILE A 11 12.31 -13.26 15.22
C ILE A 11 13.42 -12.61 14.41
N ASN A 12 13.70 -11.35 14.75
CA ASN A 12 14.84 -10.60 14.23
C ASN A 12 14.89 -10.39 12.71
N LEU A 13 13.71 -10.27 12.07
CA LEU A 13 13.62 -10.08 10.63
C LEU A 13 13.79 -8.61 10.22
N LYS A 14 14.37 -8.40 9.05
CA LYS A 14 14.46 -7.07 8.42
C LYS A 14 13.23 -6.80 7.56
N PHE A 15 12.94 -5.52 7.31
CA PHE A 15 11.78 -5.09 6.55
C PHE A 15 11.64 -5.79 5.19
N GLY A 16 12.73 -5.92 4.43
CA GLY A 16 12.69 -6.53 3.11
C GLY A 16 12.28 -8.01 3.13
N ASP A 17 12.55 -8.73 4.22
CA ASP A 17 12.16 -10.14 4.36
C ASP A 17 10.69 -10.25 4.76
N VAL A 18 10.26 -9.42 5.71
CA VAL A 18 8.84 -9.29 6.09
C VAL A 18 7.95 -8.91 4.90
N LEU A 19 8.39 -7.95 4.09
CA LEU A 19 7.69 -7.47 2.90
C LEU A 19 7.44 -8.59 1.87
N LEU A 20 8.40 -9.50 1.71
CA LEU A 20 8.33 -10.58 0.72
C LEU A 20 7.63 -11.83 1.27
N ASN A 21 7.73 -12.09 2.57
CA ASN A 21 7.05 -13.22 3.22
C ASN A 21 5.53 -12.98 3.31
N GLY A 22 5.11 -11.74 3.58
CA GLY A 22 3.69 -11.38 3.75
C GLY A 22 3.11 -11.85 5.09
N LEU A 23 3.03 -13.17 5.29
CA LEU A 23 2.59 -13.80 6.54
C LEU A 23 3.76 -14.51 7.22
N ALA A 24 3.78 -14.51 8.56
CA ALA A 24 4.79 -15.27 9.31
C ALA A 24 4.59 -16.78 9.17
N LYS A 25 5.68 -17.54 9.33
CA LYS A 25 5.66 -19.01 9.16
C LYS A 25 4.73 -19.74 10.13
N ASP A 26 4.51 -19.15 11.30
CA ASP A 26 3.62 -19.64 12.35
C ASP A 26 2.16 -19.15 12.20
N GLY A 27 1.84 -18.52 11.07
CA GLY A 27 0.54 -17.92 10.79
C GLY A 27 0.25 -16.64 11.58
N GLY A 28 1.25 -16.09 12.27
CA GLY A 28 1.19 -14.77 12.90
C GLY A 28 1.37 -13.63 11.91
N LEU A 29 1.25 -12.41 12.41
CA LEU A 29 1.55 -11.19 11.67
C LEU A 29 2.93 -10.66 12.07
N TYR A 30 3.63 -10.05 11.14
CA TYR A 30 4.87 -9.35 11.47
C TYR A 30 4.55 -7.97 12.07
N VAL A 31 5.16 -7.68 13.21
CA VAL A 31 5.08 -6.39 13.89
C VAL A 31 6.49 -5.87 14.17
N PRO A 32 6.71 -4.54 14.16
CA PRO A 32 8.00 -3.97 14.54
C PRO A 32 8.23 -4.20 16.04
N ASN A 33 9.48 -4.49 16.42
CA ASN A 33 9.84 -4.75 17.82
C ASN A 33 9.76 -3.50 18.71
N SER A 34 9.72 -2.32 18.11
CA SER A 34 9.51 -1.06 18.80
C SER A 34 8.78 -0.05 17.92
N LEU A 35 8.11 0.89 18.57
CA LEU A 35 7.52 2.06 17.93
C LEU A 35 8.20 3.30 18.48
N LYS A 36 8.45 4.28 17.62
CA LYS A 36 8.95 5.59 18.04
C LYS A 36 7.83 6.32 18.78
N SER A 37 8.14 6.81 19.98
CA SER A 37 7.31 7.83 20.66
C SER A 37 7.68 9.21 20.16
N TYR A 38 6.69 10.11 20.09
CA TYR A 38 6.89 11.50 19.66
C TYR A 38 6.68 12.44 20.84
N SER A 39 7.53 13.46 20.97
CA SER A 39 7.27 14.59 21.89
C SER A 39 6.22 15.55 21.30
N GLU A 40 5.71 16.48 22.13
CA GLU A 40 4.78 17.52 21.66
C GLU A 40 5.43 18.41 20.60
N GLU A 41 6.69 18.79 20.79
CA GLU A 41 7.45 19.60 19.83
C GLU A 41 7.64 18.86 18.50
N GLU A 42 7.90 17.54 18.56
CA GLU A 42 7.98 16.73 17.35
C GLU A 42 6.62 16.69 16.63
N LEU A 43 5.53 16.45 17.36
CA LEU A 43 4.17 16.43 16.78
C LEU A 43 3.79 17.78 16.16
N ASP A 44 4.16 18.89 16.78
CA ASP A 44 3.93 20.23 16.22
C ASP A 44 4.75 20.44 14.95
N SER A 45 6.00 19.98 14.90
CA SER A 45 6.80 20.04 13.67
C SER A 45 6.20 19.22 12.51
N LEU A 46 5.49 18.13 12.82
CA LEU A 46 4.82 17.30 11.80
C LEU A 46 3.63 18.00 11.15
N ARG A 47 3.00 18.97 11.83
CA ARG A 47 1.81 19.69 11.33
C ARG A 47 2.09 20.48 10.06
N GLU A 48 3.32 20.98 9.92
CA GLU A 48 3.75 21.82 8.80
C GLU A 48 4.11 21.01 7.54
N LEU A 49 4.13 19.68 7.63
CA LEU A 49 4.54 18.82 6.53
C LEU A 49 3.41 18.56 5.54
N ASP A 50 3.74 18.59 4.24
CA ASP A 50 2.86 18.02 3.24
C ASP A 50 2.68 16.50 3.47
N TYR A 51 1.59 15.93 2.97
CA TYR A 51 1.26 14.52 3.23
C TYR A 51 2.37 13.54 2.83
N SER A 52 3.11 13.82 1.75
CA SER A 52 4.19 12.92 1.31
C SER A 52 5.38 12.95 2.26
N SER A 53 5.67 14.13 2.81
CA SER A 53 6.73 14.36 3.79
C SER A 53 6.33 13.82 5.15
N LEU A 54 5.07 14.02 5.55
CA LEU A 54 4.50 13.43 6.76
C LEU A 54 4.52 11.89 6.70
N ALA A 55 4.08 11.31 5.58
CA ALA A 55 4.15 9.87 5.38
C ALA A 55 5.60 9.37 5.49
N PHE A 56 6.54 10.03 4.81
CA PHE A 56 7.97 9.70 4.93
C PHE A 56 8.44 9.76 6.39
N GLU A 57 8.17 10.84 7.12
CA GLU A 57 8.64 11.01 8.50
C GLU A 57 8.06 9.94 9.43
N LEU A 58 6.75 9.65 9.32
CA LEU A 58 6.08 8.65 10.15
C LEU A 58 6.50 7.22 9.85
N THR A 59 6.93 6.93 8.62
CA THR A 59 7.18 5.54 8.20
C THR A 59 8.62 5.20 7.85
N LYS A 60 9.54 6.18 7.82
CA LYS A 60 10.95 5.94 7.44
C LYS A 60 11.59 4.88 8.32
N ASP A 61 11.42 4.94 9.64
CA ASP A 61 12.13 4.05 10.56
C ASP A 61 11.78 2.59 10.34
N PHE A 62 10.56 2.29 9.87
CA PHE A 62 10.11 0.94 9.52
C PHE A 62 10.87 0.32 8.34
N VAL A 63 11.32 1.14 7.38
CA VAL A 63 11.85 0.67 6.10
C VAL A 63 13.34 0.95 5.91
N LEU A 64 13.89 1.91 6.66
CA LEU A 64 15.30 2.27 6.60
C LEU A 64 16.18 1.07 6.98
N GLY A 65 17.25 0.90 6.21
CA GLY A 65 18.10 -0.30 6.22
C GLY A 65 17.86 -1.20 5.00
N GLU A 66 16.62 -1.29 4.50
CA GLU A 66 16.32 -1.91 3.21
C GLU A 66 16.33 -0.86 2.08
N ILE A 67 15.78 0.32 2.34
CA ILE A 67 15.66 1.44 1.40
C ILE A 67 16.45 2.63 1.97
N SER A 68 17.21 3.34 1.14
CA SER A 68 17.92 4.55 1.58
C SER A 68 16.93 5.70 1.82
N VAL A 69 17.31 6.68 2.64
CA VAL A 69 16.52 7.89 2.93
C VAL A 69 16.09 8.59 1.64
N SER A 70 17.04 8.82 0.72
CA SER A 70 16.79 9.53 -0.53
C SER A 70 15.82 8.79 -1.44
N GLU A 71 15.92 7.46 -1.52
CA GLU A 71 15.02 6.64 -2.33
C GLU A 71 13.64 6.52 -1.69
N TYR A 72 13.56 6.38 -0.36
CA TYR A 72 12.27 6.30 0.30
C TYR A 72 11.46 7.61 0.22
N LYS A 73 12.14 8.75 0.30
CA LYS A 73 11.51 10.05 0.06
C LYS A 73 10.93 10.16 -1.35
N LYS A 74 11.66 9.70 -2.38
CA LYS A 74 11.15 9.63 -3.77
C LYS A 74 9.94 8.70 -3.88
N ILE A 75 9.98 7.54 -3.22
CA ILE A 75 8.86 6.58 -3.18
C ILE A 75 7.61 7.23 -2.59
N CYS A 76 7.71 7.93 -1.46
CA CYS A 76 6.57 8.60 -0.84
C CYS A 76 5.97 9.67 -1.76
N ILE A 77 6.82 10.53 -2.35
CA ILE A 77 6.38 11.55 -3.32
C ILE A 77 5.67 10.91 -4.53
N ASN A 78 6.24 9.83 -5.09
CA ASN A 78 5.64 9.14 -6.22
C ASN A 78 4.33 8.43 -5.88
N SER A 79 4.15 8.03 -4.63
CA SER A 79 2.95 7.33 -4.15
C SER A 79 1.79 8.29 -3.94
N TYR A 80 2.05 9.48 -3.39
CA TYR A 80 0.98 10.38 -2.96
C TYR A 80 0.80 11.61 -3.84
N LYS A 81 1.86 12.25 -4.37
CA LYS A 81 1.67 13.43 -5.26
C LYS A 81 1.26 13.07 -6.68
N ARG A 82 1.71 11.93 -7.21
CA ARG A 82 1.46 11.54 -8.61
C ARG A 82 0.22 10.70 -8.82
N SER A 83 -0.17 9.91 -7.82
CA SER A 83 -1.30 8.99 -7.94
C SER A 83 -2.61 9.57 -7.38
N PHE A 84 -2.55 10.57 -6.51
CA PHE A 84 -3.72 11.23 -5.95
C PHE A 84 -3.98 12.56 -6.66
N GLY A 85 -5.21 13.05 -6.53
CA GLY A 85 -5.62 14.36 -7.05
C GLY A 85 -4.92 15.55 -6.36
N LYS A 86 -5.44 16.77 -6.62
CA LYS A 86 -4.93 18.00 -6.01
C LYS A 86 -4.94 17.95 -4.48
N GLU A 87 -5.94 17.30 -3.90
CA GLU A 87 -6.09 17.09 -2.46
C GLU A 87 -5.93 15.60 -2.13
N ILE A 88 -4.95 15.27 -1.29
CA ILE A 88 -4.68 13.87 -0.91
C ILE A 88 -5.74 13.37 0.08
N ILE A 89 -6.02 14.15 1.13
CA ILE A 89 -7.14 13.97 2.06
C ILE A 89 -7.87 15.32 2.13
N SER A 90 -9.19 15.29 2.07
CA SER A 90 -10.03 16.45 2.36
C SER A 90 -10.94 16.17 3.55
N PHE A 91 -11.46 17.22 4.18
CA PHE A 91 -12.34 17.11 5.33
C PHE A 91 -13.63 17.88 5.08
N ASP A 92 -14.76 17.18 5.10
CA ASP A 92 -16.07 17.83 5.08
C ASP A 92 -16.52 18.09 6.51
N LYS A 93 -16.88 19.33 6.81
CA LYS A 93 -17.42 19.70 8.12
C LYS A 93 -18.91 19.34 8.18
N LEU A 94 -19.29 18.52 9.16
CA LEU A 94 -20.69 18.17 9.43
C LEU A 94 -21.31 19.10 10.47
N ASP A 95 -20.59 19.36 11.57
CA ASP A 95 -20.99 20.30 12.62
C ASP A 95 -19.74 20.91 13.31
N GLN A 96 -19.90 21.54 14.48
CA GLN A 96 -18.80 22.17 15.22
C GLN A 96 -17.68 21.20 15.63
N HIS A 97 -17.99 19.92 15.85
CA HIS A 97 -17.04 18.92 16.36
C HIS A 97 -16.99 17.63 15.53
N LYS A 98 -17.74 17.56 14.41
CA LYS A 98 -17.78 16.40 13.52
C LYS A 98 -17.30 16.74 12.12
N TYR A 99 -16.41 15.89 11.62
CA TYR A 99 -15.81 15.99 10.31
C TYR A 99 -15.81 14.62 9.63
N ILE A 100 -15.95 14.59 8.31
CA ILE A 100 -15.72 13.40 7.48
C ILE A 100 -14.33 13.54 6.86
N ALA A 101 -13.46 12.55 7.09
CA ALA A 101 -12.19 12.44 6.39
C ALA A 101 -12.40 11.71 5.05
N ASN A 102 -12.26 12.44 3.96
CA ASN A 102 -12.42 11.91 2.61
C ASN A 102 -11.13 11.22 2.16
N LEU A 103 -11.11 9.89 2.25
CA LEU A 103 -9.97 9.04 1.89
C LEU A 103 -10.15 8.39 0.51
N PHE A 104 -10.82 9.05 -0.43
CA PHE A 104 -11.15 8.50 -1.74
C PHE A 104 -10.59 9.32 -2.91
N ASN A 105 -9.57 10.16 -2.67
CA ASN A 105 -8.94 10.97 -3.73
C ASN A 105 -7.82 10.24 -4.49
N GLY A 106 -7.67 8.93 -4.24
CA GLY A 106 -6.73 8.05 -4.92
C GLY A 106 -7.25 7.55 -6.27
N PRO A 107 -6.40 6.83 -7.03
CA PRO A 107 -6.71 6.42 -8.40
C PRO A 107 -7.88 5.44 -8.55
N THR A 108 -8.32 4.81 -7.45
CA THR A 108 -9.45 3.88 -7.45
C THR A 108 -10.62 4.36 -6.60
N TYR A 109 -10.54 5.60 -6.10
CA TYR A 109 -11.57 6.23 -5.28
C TYR A 109 -11.88 5.46 -3.99
N ALA A 110 -10.86 4.83 -3.39
CA ALA A 110 -11.01 4.08 -2.15
C ALA A 110 -9.78 4.26 -1.23
N PHE A 111 -10.01 4.18 0.07
CA PHE A 111 -8.95 4.39 1.08
C PHE A 111 -7.79 3.40 0.98
N LYS A 112 -8.01 2.24 0.35
CA LYS A 112 -6.96 1.23 0.10
C LYS A 112 -5.84 1.76 -0.79
N ASP A 113 -6.09 2.82 -1.57
CA ASP A 113 -5.07 3.46 -2.39
C ASP A 113 -3.90 4.00 -1.56
N PHE A 114 -4.14 4.49 -0.34
CA PHE A 114 -3.08 5.06 0.49
C PHE A 114 -1.98 4.03 0.79
N ALA A 115 -2.38 2.83 1.21
CA ALA A 115 -1.44 1.75 1.45
C ALA A 115 -0.92 1.13 0.15
N LEU A 116 -1.80 0.82 -0.81
CA LEU A 116 -1.43 0.01 -1.97
C LEU A 116 -0.62 0.77 -3.03
N GLN A 117 -0.77 2.10 -3.13
CA GLN A 117 0.13 2.92 -3.95
C GLN A 117 1.54 2.94 -3.37
N LEU A 118 1.67 3.11 -2.05
CA LEU A 118 2.97 3.07 -1.38
C LEU A 118 3.63 1.69 -1.49
N LEU A 119 2.88 0.63 -1.16
CA LEU A 119 3.35 -0.75 -1.23
C LEU A 119 3.80 -1.14 -2.64
N GLY A 120 3.05 -0.74 -3.68
CA GLY A 120 3.41 -1.01 -5.06
C GLY A 120 4.75 -0.38 -5.48
N ASN A 121 5.01 0.87 -5.06
CA ASN A 121 6.30 1.54 -5.30
C ASN A 121 7.45 0.93 -4.49
N ILE A 122 7.18 0.50 -3.25
CA ILE A 122 8.15 -0.23 -2.42
C ILE A 122 8.51 -1.57 -3.08
N TYR A 123 7.52 -2.35 -3.54
CA TYR A 123 7.78 -3.59 -4.26
C TYR A 123 8.60 -3.34 -5.51
N ASP A 124 8.25 -2.34 -6.32
CA ASP A 124 9.02 -2.04 -7.54
C ASP A 124 10.50 -1.76 -7.23
N TYR A 125 10.77 -1.00 -6.17
CA TYR A 125 12.14 -0.74 -5.71
C TYR A 125 12.85 -2.01 -5.23
N VAL A 126 12.27 -2.74 -4.28
CA VAL A 126 12.91 -3.90 -3.64
C VAL A 126 13.13 -5.03 -4.65
N LEU A 127 12.15 -5.31 -5.52
CA LEU A 127 12.25 -6.34 -6.55
C LEU A 127 13.33 -6.01 -7.59
N LYS A 128 13.46 -4.74 -7.99
CA LYS A 128 14.55 -4.29 -8.88
C LYS A 128 15.91 -4.44 -8.21
N LYS A 129 16.04 -3.98 -6.97
CA LYS A 129 17.30 -4.08 -6.19
C LYS A 129 17.74 -5.52 -6.01
N ARG A 130 16.81 -6.42 -5.67
CA ARG A 130 17.06 -7.86 -5.45
C ARG A 130 17.05 -8.69 -6.74
N LYS A 131 16.75 -8.09 -7.91
CA LYS A 131 16.65 -8.76 -9.23
C LYS A 131 15.70 -9.97 -9.24
N ILE A 132 14.60 -9.88 -8.49
CA ILE A 132 13.58 -10.94 -8.39
C ILE A 132 12.25 -10.49 -9.01
N LYS A 133 11.38 -11.45 -9.30
CA LYS A 133 10.02 -11.23 -9.80
C LYS A 133 9.01 -11.73 -8.77
N LEU A 134 7.88 -11.04 -8.67
CA LEU A 134 6.78 -11.37 -7.79
C LEU A 134 5.53 -11.67 -8.61
N THR A 135 4.85 -12.76 -8.28
CA THR A 135 3.50 -13.03 -8.79
C THR A 135 2.52 -12.92 -7.63
N ILE A 136 1.60 -11.97 -7.72
CA ILE A 136 0.52 -11.76 -6.78
C ILE A 136 -0.71 -12.47 -7.33
N LEU A 137 -1.24 -13.44 -6.58
CA LEU A 137 -2.54 -14.03 -6.81
C LEU A 137 -3.45 -13.60 -5.67
N GLY A 138 -4.55 -12.94 -6.00
CA GLY A 138 -5.53 -12.50 -5.02
C GLY A 138 -6.93 -12.74 -5.54
N ALA A 139 -7.89 -12.66 -4.63
CA ALA A 139 -9.29 -12.66 -4.97
C ALA A 139 -9.95 -11.43 -4.29
N THR A 140 -10.99 -10.87 -4.89
CA THR A 140 -11.68 -9.69 -4.36
C THR A 140 -13.19 -9.75 -4.59
N SER A 141 -13.95 -9.09 -3.72
CA SER A 141 -15.36 -8.74 -3.92
C SER A 141 -15.55 -7.35 -4.57
N GLY A 142 -14.46 -6.64 -4.89
CA GLY A 142 -14.52 -5.35 -5.57
C GLY A 142 -13.23 -4.53 -5.41
N ASP A 143 -13.32 -3.46 -4.63
CA ASP A 143 -12.37 -2.33 -4.55
C ASP A 143 -10.91 -2.71 -4.25
N THR A 144 -10.66 -3.68 -3.36
CA THR A 144 -9.29 -4.12 -3.00
C THR A 144 -8.49 -4.56 -4.23
N GLY A 145 -9.15 -5.25 -5.17
CA GLY A 145 -8.52 -5.69 -6.41
C GLY A 145 -8.12 -4.51 -7.29
N SER A 146 -8.99 -3.50 -7.43
CA SER A 146 -8.70 -2.27 -8.15
C SER A 146 -7.43 -1.60 -7.59
N ALA A 147 -7.40 -1.36 -6.27
CA ALA A 147 -6.30 -0.66 -5.63
C ALA A 147 -4.97 -1.45 -5.74
N ALA A 148 -5.01 -2.78 -5.62
CA ALA A 148 -3.83 -3.63 -5.79
C ALA A 148 -3.31 -3.62 -7.24
N ILE A 149 -4.21 -3.70 -8.22
CA ILE A 149 -3.87 -3.61 -9.65
C ILE A 149 -3.24 -2.27 -9.99
N HIS A 150 -3.81 -1.17 -9.50
CA HIS A 150 -3.29 0.18 -9.72
C HIS A 150 -1.94 0.40 -9.01
N GLY A 151 -1.79 -0.06 -7.77
CA GLY A 151 -0.54 0.07 -7.02
C GLY A 151 0.62 -0.65 -7.68
N CYS A 152 0.39 -1.87 -8.17
CA CYS A 152 1.43 -2.67 -8.84
C CYS A 152 1.60 -2.31 -10.32
N ALA A 153 0.78 -1.43 -10.87
CA ALA A 153 0.68 -1.21 -12.31
C ALA A 153 1.98 -0.76 -12.97
N LYS A 154 2.83 -0.06 -12.22
CA LYS A 154 4.07 0.53 -12.75
C LYS A 154 5.23 -0.47 -12.79
N SER A 155 5.18 -1.55 -12.00
CA SER A 155 6.29 -2.48 -11.91
C SER A 155 6.32 -3.49 -13.05
N ASN A 156 7.51 -3.67 -13.64
CA ASN A 156 7.78 -4.72 -14.63
C ASN A 156 8.14 -6.07 -13.98
N ASN A 157 8.41 -6.06 -12.67
CA ASN A 157 8.79 -7.24 -11.89
C ASN A 157 7.61 -7.85 -11.14
N VAL A 158 6.45 -7.19 -11.13
CA VAL A 158 5.21 -7.72 -10.55
C VAL A 158 4.30 -8.21 -11.67
N LYS A 159 3.79 -9.44 -11.53
CA LYS A 159 2.61 -9.94 -12.23
C LYS A 159 1.48 -10.05 -11.22
N ILE A 160 0.29 -9.58 -11.57
CA ILE A 160 -0.87 -9.63 -10.68
C ILE A 160 -2.04 -10.31 -11.37
N PHE A 161 -2.65 -11.25 -10.65
CA PHE A 161 -3.81 -12.02 -11.04
C PHE A 161 -4.87 -11.81 -9.96
N ILE A 162 -5.98 -11.17 -10.32
CA ILE A 162 -7.10 -10.94 -9.41
C ILE A 162 -8.30 -11.74 -9.90
N LEU A 163 -8.78 -12.62 -9.04
CA LEU A 163 -10.02 -13.34 -9.20
C LEU A 163 -11.16 -12.51 -8.63
N PHE A 164 -12.26 -12.39 -9.36
CA PHE A 164 -13.48 -11.78 -8.83
C PHE A 164 -14.70 -12.55 -9.33
N PRO A 165 -15.79 -12.61 -8.54
CA PRO A 165 -16.96 -13.38 -8.90
C PRO A 165 -17.69 -12.70 -10.07
N LEU A 166 -18.02 -13.49 -11.09
CA LEU A 166 -18.71 -13.01 -12.30
C LEU A 166 -20.05 -12.39 -11.92
N ASN A 167 -20.36 -11.20 -12.45
CA ASN A 167 -21.61 -10.47 -12.21
C ASN A 167 -21.95 -10.19 -10.73
N ARG A 168 -20.93 -10.21 -9.85
CA ARG A 168 -21.07 -9.99 -8.40
C ARG A 168 -20.21 -8.83 -7.89
N VAL A 169 -19.55 -8.12 -8.79
CA VAL A 169 -18.84 -6.86 -8.54
C VAL A 169 -19.58 -5.74 -9.25
N SER A 170 -19.57 -4.53 -8.68
CA SER A 170 -20.19 -3.37 -9.35
C SER A 170 -19.50 -3.10 -10.70
N GLU A 171 -20.23 -2.49 -11.63
CA GLU A 171 -19.68 -2.20 -12.95
C GLU A 171 -18.46 -1.28 -12.89
N ILE A 172 -18.46 -0.29 -11.99
CA ILE A 172 -17.34 0.62 -11.77
C ILE A 172 -16.11 -0.14 -11.29
N GLN A 173 -16.25 -1.00 -10.26
CA GLN A 173 -15.14 -1.80 -9.75
C GLN A 173 -14.62 -2.78 -10.80
N ARG A 174 -15.52 -3.43 -11.55
CA ARG A 174 -15.14 -4.32 -12.65
C ARG A 174 -14.30 -3.57 -13.68
N LYS A 175 -14.76 -2.39 -14.12
CA LYS A 175 -14.03 -1.55 -15.08
C LYS A 175 -12.67 -1.14 -14.54
N GLN A 176 -12.59 -0.64 -13.30
CA GLN A 176 -11.32 -0.31 -12.65
C GLN A 176 -10.35 -1.48 -12.59
N MET A 177 -10.82 -2.73 -12.50
CA MET A 177 -9.95 -3.89 -12.63
C MET A 177 -9.59 -4.14 -14.10
N THR A 178 -10.58 -4.22 -15.01
CA THR A 178 -10.43 -4.76 -16.38
C THR A 178 -9.89 -3.78 -17.42
N THR A 179 -9.94 -2.47 -17.20
CA THR A 179 -9.59 -1.48 -18.24
C THR A 179 -8.20 -0.86 -18.07
N VAL A 180 -7.43 -1.26 -17.05
CA VAL A 180 -6.10 -0.72 -16.83
C VAL A 180 -5.10 -1.37 -17.80
N THR A 181 -4.76 -0.64 -18.86
CA THR A 181 -3.96 -1.13 -19.99
C THR A 181 -2.48 -1.27 -19.65
N LYS A 182 -2.01 -2.49 -19.36
CA LYS A 182 -0.60 -2.92 -19.49
C LYS A 182 -0.48 -4.43 -19.77
N LYS A 183 0.49 -4.80 -20.62
CA LYS A 183 0.72 -6.11 -21.29
C LYS A 183 0.79 -7.40 -20.44
N LYS A 184 0.59 -7.40 -19.11
CA LYS A 184 0.86 -8.58 -18.26
C LYS A 184 -0.09 -8.71 -17.06
N ARG A 185 -1.41 -8.72 -17.32
CA ARG A 185 -2.43 -8.96 -16.30
C ARG A 185 -3.45 -9.92 -16.86
N PHE A 186 -3.73 -10.97 -16.11
CA PHE A 186 -4.78 -11.91 -16.45
C PHE A 186 -5.81 -11.87 -15.34
N GLN A 187 -7.05 -11.71 -15.75
CA GLN A 187 -8.19 -11.60 -14.85
C GLN A 187 -9.09 -12.78 -15.17
N TYR A 188 -9.51 -13.46 -14.12
CA TYR A 188 -10.34 -14.63 -14.25
C TYR A 188 -11.60 -14.40 -13.45
N SER A 189 -12.72 -14.35 -14.17
CA SER A 189 -14.05 -14.34 -13.58
C SER A 189 -14.46 -15.78 -13.29
N SER A 190 -14.79 -16.09 -12.05
CA SER A 190 -15.35 -17.40 -11.67
C SER A 190 -16.85 -17.30 -11.47
N GLU A 191 -17.59 -18.35 -11.84
CA GLU A 191 -19.03 -18.50 -11.55
C GLU A 191 -19.32 -18.85 -10.08
N ARG A 192 -18.30 -19.18 -9.29
CA ARG A 192 -18.46 -19.56 -7.88
C ARG A 192 -18.49 -18.34 -6.95
N LYS A 193 -19.27 -18.45 -5.87
CA LYS A 193 -19.35 -17.43 -4.80
C LYS A 193 -18.02 -17.30 -4.06
N PHE A 194 -17.80 -16.11 -3.53
CA PHE A 194 -16.79 -15.82 -2.53
C PHE A 194 -17.21 -16.35 -1.16
#